data_AF-A0A386URF8-F1
#
_entry.id   AF-A0A386URF8-F1
#
_cell.length_a   1.000
_cell.length_b   1.000
_cell.length_c   1.000
_cell.angle_alpha   90.00
_cell.angle_beta   90.00
_cell.angle_gamma   90.00
#
_symmetry.space_group_name_H-M   'P 1'
#
loop_
_entity.id
_entity.type
_entity.pdbx_description
1 polymer ?
#
loop_
_entity_poly.entity_id
_entity_poly.type
_entity_poly.pdbx_seq_one_letter_code
_entity_poly.pdbx_strand_id
1 'polypeptide(L)'
;MGPWPAARRDLSPFWPGTPEVRTGGGAELARFILQDIRAFLTTLTHLDPARQGLFGHSFGGLFALWLMFGRPDAFIHWIVASPSITWEESFLLAHRAAFDS
;
A
#
# COMPACT_ATOMS: atom_id res chain seq x y z
N MET A 1 -31.18 3.74 -9.31
CA MET A 1 -29.92 3.90 -8.55
C MET A 1 -28.94 4.62 -9.46
N GLY A 2 -28.55 5.86 -9.14
CA GLY A 2 -27.56 6.60 -9.92
C GLY A 2 -26.14 6.11 -9.60
N PRO A 3 -25.17 6.28 -10.52
CA PRO A 3 -23.78 5.92 -10.26
C PRO A 3 -23.25 6.72 -9.06
N TRP A 4 -22.55 6.03 -8.17
CA TRP A 4 -21.86 6.64 -7.04
C TRP A 4 -20.84 7.65 -7.58
N PRO A 5 -20.79 8.89 -7.07
CA PRO A 5 -19.79 9.84 -7.52
C PRO A 5 -18.41 9.25 -7.25
N ALA A 6 -17.60 9.17 -8.31
CA ALA A 6 -16.21 8.73 -8.25
C ALA A 6 -15.53 9.36 -7.04
N ALA A 7 -14.80 8.53 -6.28
CA ALA A 7 -14.20 8.92 -5.02
C ALA A 7 -13.54 10.29 -5.15
N ARG A 8 -14.08 11.24 -4.40
CA ARG A 8 -13.58 12.59 -4.33
C ARG A 8 -12.11 12.54 -3.87
N ARG A 9 -11.30 13.48 -4.34
CA ARG A 9 -9.90 13.74 -3.96
C ARG A 9 -9.72 14.09 -2.46
N ASP A 10 -10.70 13.81 -1.60
CA ASP A 10 -10.90 14.45 -0.29
C ASP A 10 -10.71 13.52 0.92
N LEU A 11 -10.12 12.33 0.74
CA LEU A 11 -9.73 11.46 1.87
C LEU A 11 -8.45 11.92 2.59
N SER A 12 -7.89 13.07 2.22
CA SER A 12 -6.82 13.74 2.98
C SER A 12 -7.45 14.55 4.12
N PRO A 13 -7.03 14.38 5.39
CA PRO A 13 -7.53 15.21 6.47
C PRO A 13 -7.01 16.64 6.31
N PHE A 14 -7.76 17.49 5.62
CA PHE A 14 -7.47 18.92 5.53
C PHE A 14 -7.78 19.58 6.88
N TRP A 15 -6.76 19.86 7.68
CA TRP A 15 -6.85 20.94 8.68
C TRP A 15 -6.23 22.21 8.09
N PRO A 16 -6.95 23.35 8.08
CA PRO A 16 -6.38 24.63 7.69
C PRO A 16 -5.11 24.92 8.51
N GLY A 17 -3.98 25.15 7.84
CA GLY A 17 -2.68 25.39 8.49
C GLY A 17 -1.79 24.15 8.69
N THR A 18 -2.16 22.99 8.15
CA THR A 18 -1.26 21.82 8.10
C THR A 18 -0.40 21.82 6.84
N PRO A 19 0.85 21.31 6.90
CA PRO A 19 1.72 21.19 5.73
C PRO A 19 1.06 20.39 4.61
N GLU A 20 1.38 20.73 3.36
CA GLU A 20 0.93 19.97 2.20
C GLU A 20 1.26 18.48 2.38
N VAL A 21 0.23 17.62 2.23
CA VAL A 21 0.41 16.16 2.31
C VAL A 21 1.25 15.74 1.11
N ARG A 22 2.55 15.52 1.33
CA ARG A 22 3.47 15.00 0.32
C ARG A 22 3.08 13.55 0.00
N THR A 23 2.63 13.31 -1.22
CA THR A 23 2.40 11.98 -1.77
C THR A 23 3.68 11.45 -2.43
N GLY A 24 3.81 10.12 -2.62
CA GLY A 24 4.96 9.51 -3.34
C GLY A 24 5.97 8.72 -2.49
N GLY A 25 5.86 8.70 -1.16
CA GLY A 25 6.78 7.99 -0.26
C GLY A 25 6.61 6.46 -0.16
N GLY A 26 5.90 5.85 -1.11
CA GLY A 26 5.58 4.41 -1.08
C GLY A 26 6.83 3.53 -1.21
N ALA A 27 7.79 3.92 -2.04
CA ALA A 27 9.03 3.18 -2.23
C ALA A 27 9.90 3.21 -0.96
N GLU A 28 10.01 4.35 -0.30
CA GLU A 28 10.75 4.52 0.95
C GLU A 28 10.10 3.73 2.08
N LEU A 29 8.76 3.74 2.17
CA LEU A 29 8.02 2.92 3.13
C LEU A 29 8.24 1.42 2.87
N ALA A 30 8.19 0.98 1.61
CA ALA A 30 8.47 -0.41 1.27
C ALA A 30 9.90 -0.81 1.62
N ARG A 31 10.90 0.02 1.33
CA ARG A 31 12.30 -0.22 1.73
C ARG A 31 12.41 -0.36 3.24
N PHE A 32 11.83 0.58 3.99
CA PHE A 32 11.84 0.58 5.45
C PHE A 32 11.21 -0.71 6.02
N ILE A 33 10.05 -1.12 5.51
CA ILE A 33 9.38 -2.36 5.96
C ILE A 33 10.21 -3.61 5.60
N LEU A 34 10.67 -3.71 4.36
CA LEU A 34 11.32 -4.92 3.85
C LEU A 34 12.76 -5.09 4.32
N GLN A 35 13.44 -4.01 4.68
CA GLN A 35 14.83 -4.05 5.13
C GLN A 35 14.93 -3.74 6.61
N ASP A 36 14.57 -2.53 7.01
CA ASP A 36 14.88 -2.01 8.34
C ASP A 36 14.04 -2.70 9.42
N ILE A 37 12.73 -2.84 9.22
CA ILE A 37 11.84 -3.54 10.16
C ILE A 37 12.18 -5.03 10.25
N ARG A 38 12.40 -5.70 9.11
CA ARG A 38 12.76 -7.13 9.11
C ARG A 38 14.07 -7.38 9.85
N ALA A 39 15.11 -6.62 9.53
CA ALA A 39 16.40 -6.74 10.19
C ALA A 39 16.25 -6.54 11.70
N PHE A 40 15.53 -5.49 12.12
CA PHE A 40 15.25 -5.26 13.52
C PHE A 40 14.52 -6.44 14.19
N LEU A 41 13.44 -6.93 13.58
CA LEU A 41 12.66 -8.04 14.14
C LEU A 41 13.47 -9.34 14.22
N THR A 42 14.40 -9.61 13.30
CA THR A 42 15.29 -10.79 13.39
C THR A 42 16.21 -10.77 14.61
N THR A 43 16.47 -9.60 15.19
CA THR A 43 17.23 -9.49 16.46
C THR A 43 16.39 -9.87 17.68
N LEU A 44 15.06 -9.80 17.58
CA LEU A 44 14.13 -10.07 18.67
C LEU A 44 13.53 -11.47 18.61
N THR A 45 13.36 -12.02 17.40
CA THR A 45 12.72 -13.32 17.19
C THR A 45 13.08 -13.94 15.85
N HIS A 46 12.88 -15.26 15.73
CA HIS A 46 13.03 -15.96 14.47
C HIS A 46 11.85 -15.64 13.54
N LEU A 47 12.14 -14.99 12.41
CA LEU A 47 11.14 -14.75 11.37
C LEU A 47 11.18 -15.88 10.35
N ASP A 48 10.10 -16.67 10.27
CA ASP A 48 9.91 -17.66 9.21
C ASP A 48 9.50 -16.95 7.91
N PRO A 49 10.33 -16.97 6.84
CA PRO A 49 10.00 -16.34 5.56
C PRO A 49 8.73 -16.91 4.90
N ALA A 50 8.40 -18.18 5.17
CA ALA A 50 7.24 -18.85 4.60
C ALA A 50 5.91 -18.45 5.29
N ARG A 51 5.98 -17.67 6.38
CA ARG A 51 4.81 -17.32 7.22
C ARG A 51 4.70 -15.82 7.48
N GLN A 52 5.08 -15.00 6.51
CA GLN A 52 4.96 -13.54 6.60
C GLN A 52 3.78 -13.03 5.78
N GLY A 53 3.04 -12.09 6.35
CA GLY A 53 1.94 -11.43 5.67
C GLY A 53 1.91 -9.92 5.88
N LEU A 54 1.34 -9.22 4.90
CA LEU A 54 1.08 -7.78 4.99
C LEU A 54 -0.44 -7.54 5.01
N PHE A 55 -0.89 -6.81 6.03
CA PHE A 55 -2.25 -6.30 6.13
C PHE A 55 -2.29 -4.81 5.87
N GLY A 56 -3.27 -4.36 5.08
CA GLY A 56 -3.49 -2.95 4.81
C GLY A 56 -4.98 -2.61 4.70
N HIS A 57 -5.39 -1.52 5.34
CA HIS A 57 -6.74 -0.96 5.26
C HIS A 57 -6.73 0.43 4.62
N SER A 58 -7.73 0.77 3.79
CA SER A 58 -7.84 2.08 3.12
C SER A 58 -6.57 2.42 2.30
N PHE A 59 -5.83 3.48 2.67
CA PHE A 59 -4.54 3.81 2.07
C PHE A 59 -3.46 2.74 2.31
N GLY A 60 -3.49 2.06 3.46
CA GLY A 60 -2.62 0.90 3.71
C GLY A 60 -2.94 -0.26 2.76
N GLY A 61 -4.22 -0.41 2.39
CA GLY A 61 -4.65 -1.40 1.39
C GLY A 61 -4.18 -1.04 -0.02
N LEU A 62 -4.24 0.25 -0.37
CA LEU A 62 -3.66 0.77 -1.63
C LEU A 62 -2.16 0.49 -1.71
N PHE A 63 -1.42 0.78 -0.64
CA PHE A 63 0.02 0.49 -0.53
C PHE A 63 0.31 -1.01 -0.62
N ALA A 64 -0.47 -1.85 0.06
CA ALA A 64 -0.32 -3.30 0.01
C ALA A 64 -0.51 -3.84 -1.42
N LEU A 65 -1.51 -3.35 -2.16
CA LEU A 65 -1.68 -3.72 -3.58
C LEU A 65 -0.52 -3.24 -4.45
N TRP A 66 -0.10 -1.98 -4.30
CA TRP A 66 1.03 -1.43 -5.05
C TRP A 66 2.31 -2.25 -4.82
N LEU A 67 2.60 -2.63 -3.57
CA LEU A 67 3.76 -3.45 -3.24
C LEU A 67 3.61 -4.89 -3.75
N MET A 68 2.42 -5.48 -3.65
CA MET A 68 2.15 -6.83 -4.17
C MET A 68 2.38 -6.90 -5.68
N PHE A 69 2.00 -5.88 -6.44
CA PHE A 69 2.23 -5.85 -7.89
C PHE A 69 3.70 -5.65 -8.25
N GLY A 70 4.45 -4.83 -7.49
CA GLY A 70 5.87 -4.62 -7.75
C GLY A 70 6.77 -5.75 -7.24
N ARG A 71 6.38 -6.42 -6.14
CA ARG A 71 7.17 -7.40 -5.38
C ARG A 71 6.26 -8.47 -4.75
N PRO A 72 5.63 -9.34 -5.55
CA PRO A 72 4.70 -10.35 -5.03
C PRO A 72 5.39 -11.37 -4.10
N ASP A 73 6.70 -11.57 -4.28
CA ASP A 73 7.58 -12.42 -3.48
C ASP A 73 7.86 -11.86 -2.08
N ALA A 74 7.53 -10.58 -1.84
CA ALA A 74 7.84 -9.94 -0.58
C ALA A 74 7.07 -10.56 0.59
N PHE A 75 5.82 -10.99 0.40
CA PHE A 75 5.01 -11.62 1.44
C PHE A 75 4.23 -12.80 0.87
N ILE A 76 3.99 -13.82 1.70
CA ILE A 76 3.22 -15.02 1.32
C ILE A 76 1.72 -14.78 1.50
N HIS A 77 1.34 -13.95 2.47
CA HIS A 77 -0.06 -13.61 2.75
C HIS A 77 -0.31 -12.12 2.56
N TRP A 78 -1.40 -11.77 1.86
CA TRP A 78 -1.82 -10.40 1.64
C TRP A 78 -3.26 -10.24 2.09
N ILE A 79 -3.50 -9.33 3.03
CA ILE A 79 -4.85 -9.04 3.52
C ILE A 79 -5.13 -7.56 3.22
N VAL A 80 -5.95 -7.33 2.19
CA VAL A 80 -6.24 -5.99 1.67
C VAL A 80 -7.71 -5.67 1.94
N ALA A 81 -7.96 -4.74 2.87
CA ALA A 81 -9.30 -4.37 3.29
C ALA A 81 -9.66 -2.97 2.77
N SER A 82 -10.75 -2.89 1.98
CA SER A 82 -11.30 -1.63 1.43
C SER A 82 -10.22 -0.70 0.85
N PRO A 83 -9.38 -1.17 -0.10
CA PRO A 83 -8.30 -0.36 -0.64
C PRO A 83 -8.86 0.87 -1.38
N SER A 84 -8.23 2.02 -1.19
CA SER A 84 -8.61 3.28 -1.83
C SER A 84 -8.23 3.32 -3.33
N ILE A 85 -8.66 2.32 -4.11
CA ILE A 85 -8.24 2.05 -5.51
C ILE A 85 -8.57 3.16 -6.52
N THR A 86 -9.52 4.02 -6.18
CA THR A 86 -9.96 5.16 -6.99
C THR A 86 -9.16 6.44 -6.71
N TRP A 87 -8.17 6.39 -5.82
CA TRP A 87 -7.29 7.51 -5.50
C TRP A 87 -6.31 7.79 -6.66
N GLU A 88 -6.03 9.07 -6.95
CA GLU A 88 -5.18 9.54 -8.07
C GLU A 88 -5.50 8.90 -9.43
N GLU A 89 -6.71 9.15 -9.96
CA GLU A 89 -7.11 8.74 -11.33
C GLU A 89 -6.91 7.25 -11.67
N SER A 90 -6.97 6.37 -10.67
CA SER A 90 -6.73 4.93 -10.83
C SER A 90 -5.26 4.57 -11.13
N PHE A 91 -4.30 5.24 -10.49
CA PHE A 91 -2.87 4.91 -10.52
C PHE A 91 -2.54 3.40 -10.38
N LEU A 92 -3.37 2.64 -9.63
CA LEU A 92 -3.25 1.18 -9.51
C LEU A 92 -3.61 0.41 -10.79
N LEU A 93 -4.52 0.90 -11.63
CA LEU A 93 -4.90 0.23 -12.88
C LEU A 93 -3.77 0.27 -13.90
N ALA A 94 -2.95 1.32 -13.91
CA ALA A 94 -1.76 1.39 -14.75
C ALA A 94 -0.71 0.31 -14.40
N HIS A 95 -0.61 -0.09 -13.13
CA HIS A 95 0.31 -1.13 -12.67
C HIS A 95 -0.23 -2.55 -12.88
N ARG A 96 -1.52 -2.71 -13.17
CA ARG A 96 -2.13 -4.02 -13.45
C ARG A 96 -1.74 -4.57 -14.82
N ALA A 97 -1.56 -3.70 -15.82
CA ALA A 97 -1.22 -4.12 -17.19
C ALA A 97 0.17 -4.78 -17.30
N ALA A 98 1.07 -4.54 -16.35
CA ALA A 98 2.38 -5.18 -16.30
C ALA A 98 2.35 -6.61 -15.72
N PHE A 99 1.20 -7.06 -15.20
CA PHE A 99 1.02 -8.39 -14.61
C PHE A 99 0.49 -9.43 -15.60
N ASP A 100 -0.18 -8.99 -16.67
CA ASP A 100 -0.82 -9.86 -17.67
C ASP A 100 0.11 -10.25 -18.86
N SER A 101 1.41 -9.94 -18.79
CA SER A 101 2.40 -10.22 -19.85
C SER A 101 3.43 -11.27 -19.45
#